data_AF-A0A3N4J374-F1
#
_entry.id   AF-A0A3N4J374-F1
#
_cell.length_a   1.000
_cell.length_b   1.000
_cell.length_c   1.000
_cell.angle_alpha   90.00
_cell.angle_beta   90.00
_cell.angle_gamma   90.00
#
_symmetry.space_group_name_H-M   'P 1'
#
loop_
_entity.id
_entity.type
_entity.pdbx_description
1 polymer ?
#
loop_
_entity_poly.entity_id
_entity_poly.type
_entity_poly.pdbx_seq_one_letter_code
_entity_poly.pdbx_strand_id
1 'polypeptide(L)' 'DWPSKSPDINLIEHIWEYKKHDISNWKFVGGRRTLEKALNIVWNAIQNERFKSLIRTMPECLQAIIDTRGGATQY' A
#
# COMPACT_ATOMS: atom_id res chain seq x y z
N ASP A 1 -0.09 -4.56 -20.30
CA ASP A 1 0.22 -5.71 -19.46
C ASP A 1 0.82 -5.29 -18.13
N TRP A 2 0.44 -5.95 -17.05
CA TRP A 2 1.08 -5.80 -15.74
C TRP A 2 2.19 -6.87 -15.61
N PRO A 3 3.43 -6.50 -15.30
CA PRO A 3 4.52 -7.47 -15.19
C PRO A 3 4.26 -8.43 -14.01
N SER A 4 4.49 -9.71 -14.26
CA SER A 4 4.37 -10.74 -13.23
C SER A 4 5.46 -10.55 -12.16
N LYS A 5 5.12 -10.73 -10.88
CA LYS A 5 6.03 -10.60 -9.72
C LYS A 5 6.62 -9.20 -9.52
N SER A 6 5.86 -8.14 -9.80
CA SER A 6 6.26 -6.76 -9.51
C SER A 6 5.43 -6.15 -8.37
N PRO A 7 5.62 -6.60 -7.11
CA PRO A 7 4.99 -5.97 -5.96
C PRO A 7 5.46 -4.53 -5.78
N ASP A 8 6.67 -4.20 -6.24
CA ASP A 8 7.28 -2.85 -6.25
C ASP A 8 6.48 -1.81 -7.07
N ILE A 9 5.56 -2.27 -7.93
CA ILE A 9 4.63 -1.41 -8.69
C ILE A 9 3.26 -1.35 -8.01
N ASN A 10 2.98 -2.24 -7.05
CA ASN A 10 1.71 -2.30 -6.35
C ASN A 10 1.64 -1.24 -5.25
N LEU A 11 1.33 -0.01 -5.64
CA LEU A 11 1.24 1.13 -4.72
C LEU A 11 0.33 0.86 -3.50
N ILE A 12 -0.67 -0.01 -3.62
CA ILE A 12 -1.55 -0.31 -2.48
C ILE A 12 -0.81 -0.95 -1.30
N GLU A 13 0.31 -1.64 -1.54
CA GLU A 13 1.12 -2.23 -0.46
C GLU A 13 1.71 -1.15 0.44
N HIS A 14 2.13 0.00 -0.11
CA HIS A 14 2.58 1.14 0.69
C HIS A 14 1.45 1.70 1.55
N ILE A 15 0.22 1.73 1.04
CA ILE A 15 -0.95 2.17 1.82
C ILE A 15 -1.23 1.20 2.95
N TRP A 16 -1.15 -0.11 2.68
CA TRP A 16 -1.33 -1.12 3.72
C TRP A 16 -0.24 -1.07 4.77
N GLU A 17 1.04 -0.95 4.39
CA GLU A 17 2.13 -0.81 5.36
C GLU A 17 1.99 0.46 6.20
N TYR A 18 1.61 1.59 5.59
CA TYR A 18 1.31 2.84 6.30
C TYR A 18 0.18 2.66 7.34
N LYS A 19 -0.82 1.82 7.05
CA LYS A 19 -2.00 1.61 7.91
C LYS A 19 -1.96 0.36 8.79
N LYS A 20 -0.97 -0.50 8.60
CA LYS A 20 -0.80 -1.74 9.36
C LYS A 20 -0.60 -1.47 10.84
N HIS A 21 0.13 -0.41 11.17
CA HIS A 21 0.32 0.00 12.56
C HIS A 21 -1.01 0.38 13.23
N ASP A 22 -1.85 1.18 12.54
CA ASP A 22 -3.16 1.58 13.03
C ASP A 22 -4.04 0.36 13.33
N ILE A 23 -4.05 -0.63 12.43
CA ILE A 23 -4.83 -1.87 12.58
C ILE A 23 -4.26 -2.76 13.69
N SER A 24 -2.93 -2.82 13.84
CA SER A 24 -2.27 -3.68 14.84
C SER A 24 -2.59 -3.28 16.29
N ASN A 25 -2.95 -2.02 16.52
CA ASN A 25 -3.31 -1.51 17.84
C ASN A 25 -4.77 -1.84 18.25
N TRP A 26 -5.57 -2.45 17.36
CA TRP A 26 -6.97 -2.75 17.63
C TRP A 26 -7.14 -4.13 18.28
N LYS A 27 -8.06 -4.21 19.25
CA LYS A 27 -8.49 -5.50 19.81
C LYS A 27 -9.63 -6.07 18.98
N PHE A 28 -9.37 -7.17 18.27
CA PHE A 28 -10.36 -7.87 17.45
C PHE A 28 -11.24 -8.81 18.28
N VAL A 29 -11.97 -8.26 19.25
CA VAL A 29 -12.90 -9.03 20.09
C VAL A 29 -14.21 -9.22 19.31
N GLY A 30 -14.33 -10.33 18.60
CA GLY A 30 -15.50 -10.62 17.74
C GLY A 30 -15.20 -11.23 16.38
N GLY A 31 -13.95 -11.64 16.13
CA GLY A 31 -13.56 -12.35 14.91
C GLY A 31 -13.60 -11.47 13.66
N ARG A 32 -14.02 -12.05 12.53
CA ARG A 32 -13.96 -11.40 11.20
C ARG A 32 -14.71 -10.07 11.15
N ARG A 33 -15.87 -9.97 11.81
CA ARG A 33 -16.71 -8.76 11.78
C ARG A 33 -16.02 -7.55 12.41
N THR A 34 -15.24 -7.75 13.48
CA THR A 34 -14.47 -6.65 14.09
C THR A 34 -13.30 -6.22 13.22
N LEU A 35 -12.68 -7.15 12.50
CA LEU A 35 -11.61 -6.84 11.56
C LEU A 35 -12.14 -6.03 10.37
N GLU A 36 -13.26 -6.44 9.78
CA GLU A 36 -13.91 -5.71 8.67
C GLU A 36 -14.26 -4.27 9.08
N LYS A 37 -14.81 -4.07 10.29
CA LYS A 37 -15.11 -2.72 10.80
C LYS A 37 -13.83 -1.88 10.97
N ALA A 38 -12.79 -2.45 11.57
CA ALA A 38 -11.51 -1.76 11.74
C ALA A 38 -10.90 -1.35 10.39
N LEU A 39 -10.89 -2.27 9.42
CA LEU A 39 -10.41 -2.02 8.06
C LEU A 39 -11.18 -0.88 7.39
N ASN A 40 -12.52 -0.88 7.48
CA ASN A 40 -13.34 0.19 6.92
C ASN A 40 -13.02 1.55 7.57
N ILE A 41 -12.85 1.60 8.89
CA ILE A 41 -12.54 2.86 9.60
C ILE A 41 -11.16 3.37 9.18
N VAL A 42 -10.15 2.49 9.19
CA VAL A 42 -8.78 2.85 8.84
C VAL A 42 -8.67 3.28 7.38
N TRP A 43 -9.37 2.59 6.47
CA TRP A 43 -9.41 2.92 5.05
C TRP A 43 -10.01 4.30 4.80
N ASN A 44 -11.18 4.57 5.39
CA ASN A 44 -11.87 5.86 5.22
C ASN A 44 -11.15 7.03 5.91
N ALA A 45 -10.24 6.74 6.85
CA ALA A 45 -9.40 7.76 7.50
C ALA A 45 -8.16 8.15 6.67
N ILE A 46 -7.86 7.46 5.57
CA ILE A 46 -6.73 7.83 4.71
C ILE A 46 -7.10 9.09 3.93
N GLN A 47 -6.31 10.14 4.10
CA GLN A 47 -6.49 11.38 3.34
C GLN A 47 -6.18 11.17 1.86
N ASN A 48 -7.00 11.74 0.97
CA ASN A 48 -6.79 11.72 -0.48
C ASN A 48 -5.39 12.16 -0.90
N GLU A 49 -4.77 13.09 -0.15
CA GLU A 49 -3.42 13.57 -0.42
C GLU A 49 -2.36 12.48 -0.30
N ARG A 50 -2.57 11.45 0.53
CA ARG A 50 -1.67 10.29 0.61
C ARG A 50 -1.71 9.48 -0.67
N PHE A 51 -2.89 9.22 -1.22
CA PHE A 51 -3.02 8.55 -2.51
C PHE A 51 -2.38 9.36 -3.64
N LYS A 52 -2.59 10.68 -3.68
CA LYS A 52 -1.96 11.56 -4.68
C LYS A 52 -0.44 11.58 -4.59
N SER A 53 0.10 11.70 -3.38
CA SER A 53 1.54 11.69 -3.13
C SER A 53 2.18 10.38 -3.63
N LEU A 54 1.50 9.26 -3.40
CA LEU A 54 1.96 7.94 -3.82
C LEU A 54 1.85 7.72 -5.34
N ILE A 55 0.80 8.24 -5.98
CA ILE A 55 0.72 8.24 -7.45
C ILE A 55 1.86 9.07 -8.04
N ARG A 56 2.25 10.16 -7.39
CA ARG A 56 3.35 11.03 -7.85
C ARG A 56 4.72 10.35 -7.81
N THR A 57 4.93 9.32 -6.99
CA THR A 57 6.20 8.56 -6.96
C THR A 57 6.27 7.51 -8.06
N MET A 58 5.16 7.19 -8.73
CA MET A 58 5.11 6.18 -9.79
C MET A 58 6.14 6.38 -10.91
N PRO A 59 6.37 7.61 -11.45
CA PRO A 59 7.41 7.81 -12.46
C PRO A 59 8.81 7.44 -11.96
N GLU A 60 9.12 7.72 -10.70
CA GLU A 60 10.41 7.39 -10.08
C GLU A 60 10.55 5.87 -9.88
N CYS A 61 9.48 5.20 -9.42
CA CYS A 61 9.43 3.73 -9.32
C CYS A 61 9.69 3.07 -10.69
N LEU A 62 9.01 3.55 -11.74
CA LEU A 62 9.17 3.02 -13.09
C LEU A 62 10.59 3.25 -13.62
N GLN A 63 11.19 4.41 -13.34
CA GLN A 63 12.57 4.69 -13.72
C GLN A 63 13.54 3.76 -13.01
N ALA A 64 13.36 3.51 -11.70
CA ALA A 64 14.19 2.56 -10.95
C ALA A 64 14.10 1.12 -11.53
N ILE A 65 12.92 0.70 -12.00
CA ILE A 65 12.74 -0.60 -12.67
C ILE A 65 13.48 -0.64 -14.01
N ILE A 66 13.43 0.45 -14.78
CA ILE A 66 14.18 0.55 -16.05
C ILE A 66 15.69 0.46 -15.78
N ASP A 67 16.18 1.19 -14.78
CA ASP A 67 17.60 1.26 -14.43
C ASP A 67 18.13 -0.10 -13.94
N THR A 68 17.30 -0.85 -13.20
CA THR A 68 17.61 -2.22 -12.76
C THR A 68 17.36 -3.28 -13.84
N ARG A 69 16.95 -2.89 -15.05
CA ARG A 69 16.59 -3.78 -16.18
C ARG A 69 15.51 -4.80 -15.81
N GLY A 70 14.51 -4.39 -15.04
CA GLY A 70 13.45 -5.26 -14.53
C GLY A 70 13.83 -6.06 -13.28
N GLY A 71 14.92 -5.68 -12.61
CA GLY A 71 15.30 -6.22 -11.30
C GLY A 71 14.45 -5.66 -10.16
N ALA A 72 14.68 -6.18 -8.95
CA ALA A 72 14.01 -5.69 -7.75
C ALA A 72 14.49 -4.26 -7.40
N THR A 73 13.56 -3.44 -6.93
CA THR A 73 13.83 -2.06 -6.50
C THR A 73 13.63 -1.90 -4.99
N GLN A 74 13.99 -0.75 -4.44
CA GLN A 74 13.78 -0.42 -3.02
C GLN A 74 12.36 0.10 -2.73
N TYR A 75 11.53 0.22 -3.77
CA TYR A 75 10.15 0.68 -3.67
C TYR A 75 9.25 -0.52 -3.34
#